data_AF-A0A9K3K9T9-F1
#
_entry.id   AF-A0A9K3K9T9-F1
#
_cell.length_a   1.000
_cell.length_b   1.000
_cell.length_c   1.000
_cell.angle_alpha   90.00
_cell.angle_beta   90.00
_cell.angle_gamma   90.00
#
_symmetry.space_group_name_H-M   'P 1'
#
loop_
_entity.id
_entity.type
_entity.pdbx_description
1 polymer ?
#
loop_
_entity_poly.entity_id
_entity_poly.type
_entity_poly.pdbx_seq_one_letter_code
_entity_poly.pdbx_strand_id
1 'polypeptide(L)'
;MPLTKSQRAQALEHILTNVFDLEANDPLRASLRDDGIVGIYDLVSMEREYVKSLTYLDEVDGTQQRTLVPRGTARLIIILKDFLRYKVAMGEPVDDDWTRITQEEFDSFRVSGVYLEATAMANGGIPLFKPITNSSTAHPTVSTTPATTYVQP
;
A
#
# COMPACT_ATOMS: atom_id res chain seq x y z
N MET A 1 0.52 14.71 16.32
CA MET A 1 0.26 14.28 17.73
C MET A 1 -0.27 12.87 17.65
N PRO A 2 0.09 11.94 18.56
CA PRO A 2 -0.42 10.57 18.45
C PRO A 2 -1.96 10.54 18.44
N LEU A 3 -2.54 9.76 17.54
CA LEU A 3 -3.99 9.65 17.38
C LEU A 3 -4.67 9.15 18.65
N THR A 4 -5.86 9.69 18.95
CA THR A 4 -6.73 9.17 20.01
C THR A 4 -7.20 7.75 19.69
N LYS A 5 -7.71 7.02 20.69
CA LYS A 5 -8.27 5.67 20.48
C LYS A 5 -9.35 5.64 19.38
N SER A 6 -10.26 6.62 19.40
CA SER A 6 -11.35 6.71 18.41
C SER A 6 -10.82 6.96 17.00
N GLN A 7 -9.85 7.87 16.86
CA GLN A 7 -9.26 8.16 15.56
C GLN A 7 -8.47 6.98 15.00
N ARG A 8 -7.77 6.21 15.86
CA ARG A 8 -7.07 4.99 15.44
C ARG A 8 -8.02 3.91 14.91
N ALA A 9 -9.19 3.76 15.53
CA ALA A 9 -10.22 2.82 15.08
C ALA A 9 -10.85 3.29 13.76
N GLN A 10 -11.15 4.59 13.63
CA GLN A 10 -11.66 5.17 12.38
C GLN A 10 -10.65 5.05 11.22
N ALA A 11 -9.36 5.27 11.49
CA ALA A 11 -8.31 5.08 10.52
C ALA A 11 -8.21 3.60 10.08
N LEU A 12 -8.29 2.66 11.02
CA LEU A 12 -8.32 1.23 10.69
C LEU A 12 -9.52 0.90 9.81
N GLU A 13 -10.72 1.35 10.18
CA GLU A 13 -11.93 1.13 9.39
C GLU A 13 -11.84 1.73 8.00
N HIS A 14 -11.29 2.95 7.87
CA HIS A 14 -11.05 3.59 6.57
C HIS A 14 -10.13 2.74 5.69
N ILE A 15 -9.03 2.22 6.25
CA ILE A 15 -8.11 1.36 5.50
C ILE A 15 -8.81 0.07 5.05
N LEU A 16 -9.54 -0.61 5.94
CA LEU A 16 -10.17 -1.88 5.62
C LEU A 16 -11.32 -1.71 4.60
N THR A 17 -12.12 -0.66 4.71
CA THR A 17 -13.28 -0.42 3.83
C THR A 17 -12.90 0.31 2.55
N ASN A 18 -12.19 1.43 2.65
CA ASN A 18 -12.03 2.36 1.54
C ASN A 18 -10.71 2.21 0.80
N VAL A 19 -9.70 1.54 1.39
CA VAL A 19 -8.39 1.36 0.74
C VAL A 19 -8.20 -0.09 0.30
N PHE A 20 -8.58 -1.04 1.14
CA PHE A 20 -8.52 -2.47 0.81
C PHE A 20 -9.77 -2.99 0.12
N ASP A 21 -10.88 -2.24 0.16
CA ASP A 21 -12.16 -2.62 -0.45
C ASP A 21 -12.69 -3.96 0.09
N LEU A 22 -12.60 -4.14 1.42
CA LEU A 22 -13.04 -5.36 2.09
C LEU A 22 -14.48 -5.24 2.55
N GLU A 23 -15.27 -6.26 2.21
CA GLU A 23 -16.62 -6.45 2.73
C GLU A 23 -16.62 -6.57 4.27
N ALA A 24 -17.77 -6.27 4.88
CA ALA A 24 -17.91 -6.30 6.34
C ALA A 24 -17.64 -7.67 6.97
N ASN A 25 -17.89 -8.75 6.24
CA ASN A 25 -17.69 -10.14 6.68
C ASN A 25 -16.39 -10.77 6.15
N ASP A 26 -15.46 -9.95 5.63
CA ASP A 26 -14.21 -10.47 5.08
C ASP A 26 -13.38 -11.23 6.14
N PRO A 27 -12.78 -12.38 5.80
CA PRO A 27 -11.96 -13.18 6.72
C PRO A 27 -10.82 -12.40 7.41
N LEU A 28 -10.23 -11.41 6.73
CA LEU A 28 -9.19 -10.58 7.32
C LEU A 28 -9.77 -9.74 8.46
N ARG A 29 -10.94 -9.12 8.29
CA ARG A 29 -11.60 -8.36 9.37
C ARG A 29 -11.90 -9.24 10.58
N ALA A 30 -12.41 -10.44 10.34
CA ALA A 30 -12.67 -11.40 11.40
C ALA A 30 -11.38 -11.76 12.16
N SER A 31 -10.29 -12.06 11.44
CA SER A 31 -8.99 -12.37 12.07
C SER A 31 -8.44 -11.22 12.91
N LEU A 32 -8.49 -9.98 12.40
CA LEU A 32 -7.99 -8.80 13.11
C LEU A 32 -8.79 -8.54 14.39
N ARG A 33 -10.12 -8.72 14.34
CA ARG A 33 -10.99 -8.59 15.50
C ARG A 33 -10.69 -9.67 16.55
N ASP A 34 -10.52 -10.91 16.12
CA ASP A 34 -10.20 -12.04 17.00
C ASP A 34 -8.84 -11.85 17.71
N ASP A 35 -7.87 -11.27 17.00
CA ASP A 35 -6.54 -10.94 17.53
C ASP A 35 -6.51 -9.65 18.37
N GLY A 36 -7.64 -8.96 18.52
CA GLY A 36 -7.73 -7.73 19.32
C GLY A 36 -7.07 -6.52 18.67
N ILE A 37 -6.89 -6.52 17.35
CA ILE A 37 -6.37 -5.38 16.59
C ILE A 37 -7.48 -4.32 16.47
N VAL A 38 -7.35 -3.25 17.26
CA VAL A 38 -8.41 -2.23 17.43
C VAL A 38 -8.06 -0.88 16.80
N GLY A 39 -6.85 -0.71 16.28
CA GLY A 39 -6.43 0.54 15.66
C GLY A 39 -5.35 0.38 14.61
N ILE A 40 -5.19 1.44 13.81
CA ILE A 40 -4.27 1.43 12.68
C ILE A 40 -2.80 1.21 13.08
N TYR A 41 -2.39 1.71 14.25
CA TYR A 41 -1.03 1.51 14.75
C TYR A 41 -0.73 0.05 15.09
N ASP A 42 -1.73 -0.69 15.57
CA ASP A 42 -1.59 -2.11 15.87
C ASP A 42 -1.38 -2.88 14.56
N LEU A 43 -2.19 -2.57 13.53
CA LEU A 43 -2.11 -3.18 12.20
C LEU A 43 -0.74 -2.98 11.54
N VAL A 44 -0.24 -1.74 11.49
CA VAL A 44 1.04 -1.44 10.80
C VAL A 44 2.26 -1.96 11.57
N SER A 45 2.13 -2.19 12.87
CA SER A 45 3.18 -2.74 13.72
C SER A 45 3.32 -4.26 13.60
N MET A 46 2.31 -4.97 13.06
CA MET A 46 2.33 -6.43 12.92
C MET A 46 3.51 -6.94 12.09
N GLU A 47 4.18 -7.99 12.53
CA GLU A 47 5.26 -8.61 11.79
C GLU A 47 4.76 -9.26 10.49
N ARG A 48 5.59 -9.28 9.43
CA ARG A 48 5.18 -9.87 8.13
C ARG A 48 4.83 -11.35 8.24
N GLU A 49 5.57 -12.10 9.07
CA GLU A 49 5.30 -13.51 9.28
C GLU A 49 3.99 -13.72 10.05
N TYR A 50 3.70 -12.85 11.01
CA TYR A 50 2.43 -12.86 11.74
C TYR A 50 1.23 -12.62 10.81
N VAL A 51 1.37 -11.67 9.86
CA VAL A 51 0.34 -11.41 8.83
C VAL A 51 0.06 -12.66 7.97
N LYS A 52 1.09 -13.46 7.67
CA LYS A 52 0.92 -14.71 6.88
C LYS A 52 0.27 -15.84 7.67
N SER A 53 0.32 -15.79 9.00
CA SER A 53 -0.26 -16.79 9.90
C SER A 53 -1.62 -16.38 10.47
N LEU A 54 -2.22 -15.29 9.98
CA LEU A 54 -3.54 -14.86 10.42
C LEU A 54 -4.58 -15.95 10.17
N THR A 55 -5.39 -16.21 11.19
CA THR A 55 -6.49 -17.17 11.14
C THR A 55 -7.77 -16.51 11.60
N TYR A 56 -8.89 -16.98 11.07
CA TYR A 56 -10.23 -16.58 11.48
C TYR A 56 -11.02 -17.82 11.89
N LEU A 57 -12.04 -17.63 12.74
CA LEU A 57 -13.02 -18.67 13.01
C LEU A 57 -13.96 -18.80 11.82
N ASP A 58 -13.93 -19.96 11.19
CA ASP A 58 -14.81 -20.35 10.10
C ASP A 58 -15.75 -21.45 10.57
N GLU A 59 -16.98 -21.47 10.05
CA GLU A 59 -17.94 -22.51 10.35
C GLU A 59 -18.05 -23.45 9.15
N VAL A 60 -17.56 -24.67 9.31
CA VAL A 60 -17.63 -25.71 8.28
C VAL A 60 -18.37 -26.90 8.86
N ASP A 61 -19.45 -27.29 8.19
CA ASP A 61 -20.33 -28.39 8.61
C ASP A 61 -20.82 -28.28 10.07
N GLY A 62 -21.12 -27.05 10.51
CA GLY A 62 -21.62 -26.76 11.87
C GLY A 62 -20.56 -26.84 12.97
N THR A 63 -19.29 -26.97 12.62
CA THR A 63 -18.16 -26.95 13.57
C THR A 63 -17.31 -25.70 13.34
N GLN A 64 -16.99 -24.99 14.42
CA GLN A 64 -16.05 -23.87 14.35
C GLN A 64 -14.61 -24.38 14.25
N GLN A 65 -13.91 -23.96 13.22
CA GLN A 65 -12.51 -24.27 12.99
C GLN A 65 -11.70 -23.01 12.69
N ARG A 66 -10.41 -23.03 13.05
CA ARG A 66 -9.47 -21.95 12.70
C ARG A 66 -8.98 -22.17 11.27
N THR A 67 -9.38 -21.28 10.37
CA THR A 67 -8.97 -21.30 8.96
C THR A 67 -7.99 -20.16 8.70
N LEU A 68 -7.00 -20.38 7.82
CA LEU A 68 -6.07 -19.33 7.40
C LEU A 68 -6.78 -18.28 6.56
N VAL A 69 -6.47 -17.01 6.81
CA VAL A 69 -6.94 -15.90 5.96
C VAL A 69 -6.40 -16.09 4.53
N PRO A 70 -7.22 -15.86 3.48
CA PRO A 70 -6.76 -15.92 2.11
C PRO A 70 -5.51 -15.06 1.89
N ARG A 71 -4.49 -15.66 1.25
CA ARG A 71 -3.17 -15.02 1.08
C ARG A 71 -3.23 -13.69 0.34
N GLY A 72 -4.16 -13.56 -0.61
CA GLY A 72 -4.36 -12.31 -1.36
C GLY A 72 -4.75 -11.15 -0.44
N THR A 73 -5.73 -11.38 0.42
CA THR A 73 -6.24 -10.39 1.37
C THR A 73 -5.23 -10.09 2.47
N ALA A 74 -4.62 -11.12 3.08
CA ALA A 74 -3.58 -10.93 4.09
C ALA A 74 -2.39 -10.11 3.55
N ARG A 75 -2.02 -10.30 2.28
CA ARG A 75 -0.93 -9.55 1.64
C ARG A 75 -1.20 -8.04 1.57
N LEU A 76 -2.45 -7.58 1.59
CA LEU A 76 -2.78 -6.15 1.58
C LEU A 76 -2.14 -5.40 2.76
N ILE A 77 -2.06 -6.01 3.95
CA ILE A 77 -1.37 -5.40 5.11
C ILE A 77 0.12 -5.23 4.83
N ILE A 78 0.75 -6.24 4.23
CA ILE A 78 2.17 -6.20 3.86
C ILE A 78 2.41 -5.07 2.86
N ILE A 79 1.55 -4.96 1.85
CA ILE A 79 1.67 -3.92 0.82
C ILE A 79 1.41 -2.53 1.39
N LEU A 80 0.45 -2.37 2.32
CA LEU A 80 0.22 -1.11 3.04
C LEU A 80 1.47 -0.65 3.77
N LYS A 81 2.16 -1.56 4.48
CA LYS A 81 3.41 -1.22 5.16
C LYS A 81 4.50 -0.77 4.18
N ASP A 82 4.55 -1.38 3.00
CA ASP A 82 5.50 -0.98 1.96
C ASP A 82 5.10 0.36 1.31
N PHE A 83 3.82 0.61 1.12
CA PHE A 83 3.29 1.91 0.68
C PHE A 83 3.65 3.03 1.66
N LEU A 84 3.50 2.83 2.97
CA LEU A 84 3.90 3.82 3.97
C LEU A 84 5.40 4.12 3.91
N ARG A 85 6.25 3.11 3.69
CA ARG A 85 7.70 3.33 3.50
C ARG A 85 7.99 4.10 2.23
N TYR A 86 7.26 3.80 1.14
CA TYR A 86 7.36 4.54 -0.11
C TYR A 86 7.00 6.03 0.09
N LYS A 87 5.88 6.31 0.76
CA LYS A 87 5.43 7.67 1.09
C LYS A 87 6.48 8.44 1.90
N VAL A 88 7.08 7.80 2.92
CA VAL A 88 8.23 8.38 3.65
C VAL A 88 9.42 8.66 2.75
N ALA A 89 9.79 7.73 1.87
CA ALA A 89 10.92 7.91 0.95
C ALA A 89 10.70 9.02 -0.09
N MET A 90 9.44 9.30 -0.45
CA MET A 90 9.05 10.39 -1.34
C MET A 90 8.96 11.76 -0.64
N GLY A 91 9.15 11.81 0.69
CA GLY A 91 8.99 13.04 1.46
C GLY A 91 7.53 13.42 1.72
N GLU A 92 6.59 12.50 1.50
CA GLU A 92 5.16 12.68 1.75
C GLU A 92 4.67 11.64 2.77
N PRO A 93 5.21 11.61 4.00
CA PRO A 93 4.77 10.66 5.02
C PRO A 93 3.26 10.79 5.26
N VAL A 94 2.61 9.66 5.53
CA VAL A 94 1.23 9.67 6.00
C VAL A 94 1.25 10.23 7.42
N ASP A 95 0.69 11.42 7.57
CA ASP A 95 0.51 12.07 8.86
C ASP A 95 -0.65 11.43 9.66
N ASP A 96 -1.18 12.16 10.62
CA ASP A 96 -2.30 11.72 11.46
C ASP A 96 -3.62 11.54 10.66
N ASP A 97 -3.69 12.01 9.40
CA ASP A 97 -4.88 11.92 8.54
C ASP A 97 -4.83 10.74 7.56
N TRP A 98 -5.11 9.55 8.09
CA TRP A 98 -5.19 8.30 7.32
C TRP A 98 -6.32 8.28 6.28
N THR A 99 -7.30 9.19 6.41
CA THR A 99 -8.46 9.24 5.51
C THR A 99 -8.12 9.76 4.11
N ARG A 100 -6.94 10.38 3.98
CA ARG A 100 -6.42 10.88 2.69
C ARG A 100 -5.93 9.79 1.76
N ILE A 101 -5.60 8.62 2.30
CA ILE A 101 -5.20 7.48 1.47
C ILE A 101 -6.43 6.97 0.75
N THR A 102 -6.41 6.93 -0.58
CA THR A 102 -7.51 6.42 -1.39
C THR A 102 -7.19 5.03 -1.94
N GLN A 103 -8.22 4.29 -2.35
CA GLN A 103 -8.07 3.02 -3.05
C GLN A 103 -7.23 3.20 -4.32
N GLU A 104 -7.50 4.24 -5.11
CA GLU A 104 -6.86 4.48 -6.39
C GLU A 104 -5.36 4.76 -6.24
N GLU A 105 -4.97 5.54 -5.22
CA GLU A 105 -3.56 5.79 -4.92
C GLU A 105 -2.86 4.49 -4.52
N PHE A 106 -3.48 3.72 -3.64
CA PHE A 106 -2.94 2.45 -3.16
C PHE A 106 -2.81 1.41 -4.28
N ASP A 107 -3.82 1.28 -5.14
CA ASP A 107 -3.82 0.38 -6.29
C ASP A 107 -2.81 0.81 -7.36
N SER A 108 -2.69 2.12 -7.62
CA SER A 108 -1.65 2.65 -8.50
C SER A 108 -0.25 2.29 -8.00
N PHE A 109 -0.02 2.37 -6.69
CA PHE A 109 1.24 1.92 -6.09
C PHE A 109 1.47 0.41 -6.25
N ARG A 110 0.44 -0.41 -6.01
CA ARG A 110 0.51 -1.88 -6.09
C ARG A 110 0.97 -2.40 -7.46
N VAL A 111 0.64 -1.68 -8.52
CA VAL A 111 1.02 -2.04 -9.90
C VAL A 111 2.17 -1.18 -10.45
N SER A 112 2.69 -0.25 -9.64
CA SER A 112 3.79 0.63 -10.07
C SER A 112 5.08 -0.13 -10.30
N GLY A 113 5.85 0.29 -11.31
CA GLY A 113 7.18 -0.26 -11.58
C GLY A 113 8.11 -0.13 -10.36
N VAL A 114 8.03 0.99 -9.62
CA VAL A 114 8.79 1.22 -8.39
C VAL A 114 8.56 0.12 -7.36
N TYR A 115 7.30 -0.26 -7.13
CA TYR A 115 6.97 -1.31 -6.17
C TYR A 115 7.37 -2.71 -6.66
N LEU A 116 7.11 -3.02 -7.94
CA LEU A 116 7.48 -4.31 -8.52
C LEU A 116 8.99 -4.53 -8.52
N GLU A 117 9.77 -3.51 -8.88
CA GLU A 117 11.23 -3.56 -8.84
C GLU A 117 11.75 -3.69 -7.40
N ALA A 118 11.24 -2.90 -6.47
CA ALA A 118 11.70 -2.93 -5.07
C ALA A 118 11.41 -4.29 -4.41
N THR A 119 10.25 -4.90 -4.70
CA THR A 119 9.92 -6.23 -4.18
C THR A 119 10.74 -7.35 -4.83
N ALA A 120 11.06 -7.24 -6.12
CA ALA A 120 11.98 -8.16 -6.79
C ALA A 120 13.39 -8.10 -6.18
N MET A 121 13.91 -6.88 -5.93
CA MET A 121 15.23 -6.69 -5.31
C MET A 121 15.27 -7.15 -3.85
N ALA A 122 14.16 -7.06 -3.13
CA ALA A 122 14.08 -7.47 -1.73
C ALA A 122 14.16 -8.99 -1.53
N ASN A 123 13.90 -9.80 -2.57
CA ASN A 123 13.91 -11.27 -2.52
C ASN A 123 13.16 -11.85 -1.30
N GLY A 124 11.94 -11.35 -1.05
CA GLY A 124 11.12 -11.74 0.11
C GLY A 124 11.38 -10.95 1.40
N GLY A 125 12.37 -10.06 1.41
CA GLY A 125 12.69 -9.14 2.49
C GLY A 125 11.87 -7.83 2.47
N ILE A 126 12.40 -6.79 3.12
CA ILE A 126 11.80 -5.45 3.15
C ILE A 126 12.21 -4.67 1.89
N PRO A 127 11.28 -4.21 1.04
CA PRO A 127 11.61 -3.36 -0.09
C PRO A 127 12.18 -2.02 0.38
N LEU A 128 13.24 -1.58 -0.28
CA LEU A 128 13.86 -0.28 -0.09
C LEU A 128 13.45 0.65 -1.22
N PHE A 129 12.88 1.79 -0.87
CA PHE A 129 12.49 2.82 -1.82
C PHE A 129 13.53 3.93 -1.82
N LYS A 130 13.92 4.37 -3.01
CA LYS A 130 14.85 5.50 -3.18
C LYS A 130 14.04 6.76 -3.48
N PRO A 131 14.40 7.93 -2.92
CA PRO A 131 13.81 9.19 -3.35
C PRO A 131 13.96 9.35 -4.87
N ILE A 132 12.94 9.88 -5.54
CA ILE A 132 13.09 10.30 -6.93
C ILE A 132 14.03 11.51 -6.92
N THR A 133 15.33 11.28 -7.11
CA THR A 133 16.20 12.35 -7.56
C THR A 133 15.82 12.61 -9.01
N ASN A 134 15.16 13.73 -9.27
CA ASN A 134 15.03 14.26 -10.63
C ASN A 134 16.44 14.54 -11.15
N SER A 135 17.15 13.52 -11.64
CA SER A 135 18.25 13.73 -12.56
C SER A 135 17.59 14.25 -13.83
N SER A 136 17.63 15.58 -13.97
CA SER A 136 17.23 16.29 -15.19
C SER A 136 17.95 15.66 -16.38
N THR A 137 17.27 14.76 -17.07
CA THR A 137 17.69 14.34 -18.40
C THR A 137 17.43 15.54 -19.28
N ALA A 138 18.49 16.29 -19.58
CA ALA A 138 18.45 17.36 -20.55
C ALA A 138 17.78 16.84 -21.83
N HIS A 139 16.61 17.39 -22.14
CA HIS A 139 15.93 17.16 -23.40
C HIS A 139 16.85 17.68 -24.51
N PRO A 140 17.24 16.90 -25.53
CA PRO A 140 17.93 17.47 -26.68
C PRO A 140 16.95 18.46 -27.34
N THR A 141 17.27 19.74 -27.27
CA THR A 141 16.58 20.78 -28.02
C THR A 141 16.87 20.53 -29.50
N VAL A 142 15.89 20.01 -30.23
CA VAL A 142 15.94 19.99 -31.69
C VAL A 142 15.87 21.44 -32.14
N SER A 143 17.02 21.98 -32.54
CA SER A 143 17.14 23.32 -33.10
C SER A 143 16.64 23.27 -34.54
N THR A 144 15.38 23.63 -34.76
CA THR A 144 14.81 23.76 -36.10
C THR A 144 15.29 25.08 -36.71
N THR A 145 16.34 25.01 -37.52
CA THR A 145 16.78 26.13 -38.37
C THR A 145 15.74 26.33 -39.49
N PRO A 146 15.20 27.54 -39.73
CA PRO A 146 14.31 27.76 -40.87
C PRO A 146 15.12 27.75 -42.17
N ALA A 147 14.74 26.88 -43.11
CA ALA A 147 15.37 26.77 -44.42
C ALA A 147 14.97 27.97 -45.31
N THR A 148 15.99 28.64 -45.85
CA THR A 148 15.90 29.78 -46.76
C THR A 148 15.24 29.40 -48.08
N THR A 149 14.36 30.29 -48.54
CA THR A 149 13.71 30.34 -49.86
C THR A 149 14.71 30.19 -51.01
N TYR A 150 14.39 29.32 -51.98
CA TYR A 150 14.97 29.35 -53.33
C TYR A 150 13.85 29.52 -54.36
N VAL A 151 13.87 30.66 -55.04
CA VAL A 151 13.12 30.94 -56.28
C VAL A 151 14.02 30.51 -57.44
N GLN A 152 13.49 29.78 -58.43
CA GLN A 152 14.19 29.50 -59.68
C GLN A 152 13.21 29.33 -60.87
N PRO A 153 13.71 29.49 -62.11
CA PRO A 153 13.27 30.53 -63.07
C PRO A 153 12.16 30.15 -64.04
#